data_AF-I1KRQ2-F1
#
_entry.id   AF-I1KRQ2-F1
#
_cell.length_a   1.000
_cell.length_b   1.000
_cell.length_c   1.000
_cell.angle_alpha   90.00
_cell.angle_beta   90.00
_cell.angle_gamma   90.00
#
_symmetry.space_group_name_H-M   'P 1'
#
loop_
_entity.id
_entity.type
_entity.pdbx_description
1 polymer ?
#
loop_
_entity_poly.entity_id
_entity_poly.type
_entity_poly.pdbx_seq_one_letter_code
_entity_poly.pdbx_strand_id
1 'polypeptide(L)' 'MSEREECERVFKRFDVNGDGNISLSEFADALKVLGLTSQEEVERRMKEIDKDGDGYITLEELIEFHTANPSLMRDVLKKL' A
#
# COMPACT_ATOMS: atom_id res chain seq x y z
N MET A 1 18.49 -2.17 -5.76
CA MET A 1 17.33 -1.38 -5.34
C MET A 1 17.26 -1.54 -3.83
N SER A 2 17.27 -0.43 -3.10
CA SER A 2 17.02 -0.42 -1.65
C SER A 2 15.53 -0.65 -1.37
N GLU A 3 15.19 -1.15 -0.19
CA GLU A 3 13.79 -1.37 0.24
C GLU A 3 12.95 -0.10 0.06
N ARG A 4 13.52 1.07 0.39
CA ARG A 4 12.90 2.38 0.16
C ARG A 4 12.60 2.65 -1.31
N GLU A 5 13.49 2.28 -2.24
CA GLU A 5 13.25 2.50 -3.67
C GLU A 5 12.12 1.60 -4.20
N GLU A 6 12.02 0.38 -3.69
CA GLU A 6 10.95 -0.55 -4.05
C GLU A 6 9.60 -0.06 -3.50
N CYS A 7 9.58 0.34 -2.22
CA CYS A 7 8.40 0.93 -1.60
C CYS A 7 7.99 2.24 -2.27
N GLU A 8 8.93 3.12 -2.62
CA GLU A 8 8.61 4.39 -3.28
C GLU A 8 8.00 4.18 -4.69
N ARG A 9 8.45 3.17 -5.43
CA ARG A 9 7.86 2.82 -6.73
C ARG A 9 6.43 2.32 -6.58
N VAL A 10 6.18 1.46 -5.59
CA VAL A 10 4.83 0.99 -5.28
C VAL A 10 3.99 2.16 -4.79
N PHE A 11 4.52 2.97 -3.89
CA PHE A 11 3.86 4.13 -3.32
C PHE A 11 3.34 5.07 -4.40
N LYS A 12 4.23 5.53 -5.31
CA LYS A 12 3.86 6.39 -6.43
C LYS A 12 2.86 5.78 -7.41
N ARG A 13 2.71 4.45 -7.39
CA ARG A 13 1.74 3.76 -8.23
C ARG A 13 0.35 3.76 -7.59
N PHE A 14 0.29 3.83 -6.27
CA PHE A 14 -0.93 3.79 -5.48
C PHE A 14 -1.42 5.22 -5.18
N ASP A 15 -0.49 6.12 -4.84
CA ASP A 15 -0.70 7.56 -4.66
C ASP A 15 -0.98 8.21 -6.02
N VAL A 16 -2.25 8.21 -6.41
CA VAL A 16 -2.72 8.73 -7.71
C VAL A 16 -2.74 10.25 -7.67
N ASN A 17 -3.08 10.83 -6.53
CA ASN A 17 -3.18 12.27 -6.36
C ASN A 17 -1.80 12.95 -6.16
N GLY A 18 -0.77 12.18 -5.78
CA GLY A 18 0.60 12.64 -5.56
C GLY A 18 0.77 13.46 -4.29
N ASP A 19 -0.09 13.27 -3.29
CA ASP A 19 -0.07 14.03 -2.03
C ASP A 19 0.92 13.49 -1.00
N GLY A 20 1.53 12.33 -1.28
CA GLY A 20 2.49 11.68 -0.39
C GLY A 20 1.85 10.73 0.62
N ASN A 21 0.54 10.47 0.52
CA ASN A 21 -0.24 9.56 1.35
C ASN A 21 -1.16 8.69 0.46
N ILE A 22 -1.31 7.39 0.77
CA ILE A 22 -2.27 6.53 0.07
C ILE A 22 -3.56 6.50 0.88
N SER A 23 -4.61 7.13 0.37
CA SER A 23 -5.93 7.07 0.98
C SER A 23 -6.57 5.67 0.83
N LEU A 24 -7.57 5.36 1.67
CA LEU A 24 -8.34 4.11 1.55
C LEU A 24 -8.87 3.88 0.13
N SER A 25 -9.31 4.95 -0.55
CA SER A 25 -9.85 4.86 -1.91
C SER A 25 -8.78 4.50 -2.94
N GLU A 26 -7.59 5.08 -2.81
CA GLU A 26 -6.43 4.79 -3.67
C GLU A 26 -5.90 3.38 -3.43
N PHE A 27 -5.80 2.99 -2.16
CA PHE A 27 -5.44 1.64 -1.77
C PHE A 27 -6.46 0.62 -2.31
N ALA A 28 -7.75 0.90 -2.18
CA ALA A 28 -8.81 0.08 -2.75
C ALA A 28 -8.66 -0.08 -4.26
N ASP A 29 -8.39 1.02 -4.97
CA ASP A 29 -8.27 0.98 -6.43
C ASP A 29 -7.05 0.17 -6.88
N ALA A 30 -5.92 0.32 -6.18
CA ALA A 30 -4.74 -0.49 -6.42
C ALA A 30 -4.96 -1.97 -6.08
N LEU A 31 -5.67 -2.27 -4.99
CA LEU A 31 -6.05 -3.64 -4.62
C LEU A 31 -7.02 -4.29 -5.62
N LYS A 32 -7.89 -3.51 -6.27
CA LYS A 32 -8.74 -4.02 -7.38
C LYS A 32 -7.89 -4.57 -8.52
N VAL A 33 -6.73 -3.96 -8.82
CA VAL A 33 -5.79 -4.46 -9.85
C VAL A 33 -5.25 -5.86 -9.47
N LEU A 34 -5.12 -6.14 -8.18
CA LEU A 34 -4.74 -7.47 -7.66
C LEU A 34 -5.90 -8.46 -7.61
N GLY A 35 -7.12 -8.03 -7.91
CA GLY A 35 -8.35 -8.83 -7.80
C GLY A 35 -9.03 -8.75 -6.43
N LEU A 36 -8.55 -7.90 -5.53
CA LEU A 36 -9.17 -7.64 -4.23
C LEU A 36 -10.19 -6.51 -4.37
N THR A 37 -11.47 -6.88 -4.43
CA THR A 37 -12.58 -5.94 -4.68
C THR A 37 -13.47 -5.70 -3.46
N SER A 38 -13.35 -6.55 -2.43
CA SER A 38 -14.17 -6.44 -1.22
C SER A 38 -13.65 -5.34 -0.32
N GLN A 39 -14.50 -4.34 -0.04
CA GLN A 39 -14.17 -3.22 0.85
C GLN A 39 -13.70 -3.71 2.24
N GLU A 40 -14.32 -4.75 2.79
CA GLU A 40 -13.92 -5.34 4.08
C GLU A 40 -12.48 -5.87 4.08
N GLU A 41 -12.02 -6.44 2.95
CA GLU A 41 -10.65 -6.91 2.81
C GLU A 41 -9.69 -5.73 2.63
N VAL A 42 -10.07 -4.71 1.86
CA VAL A 42 -9.28 -3.48 1.72
C VAL A 42 -9.07 -2.83 3.09
N GLU A 43 -10.14 -2.64 3.86
CA GLU A 43 -10.09 -2.05 5.21
C GLU A 43 -9.25 -2.88 6.17
N ARG A 44 -9.38 -4.22 6.09
CA ARG A 44 -8.55 -5.13 6.90
C ARG A 44 -7.08 -4.97 6.56
N ARG A 45 -6.73 -5.00 5.27
CA ARG A 45 -5.35 -4.84 4.80
C ARG A 45 -4.80 -3.47 5.13
N MET A 46 -5.62 -2.43 5.02
CA MET A 46 -5.24 -1.09 5.37
C MET A 46 -4.85 -1.01 6.84
N LYS A 47 -5.69 -1.54 7.75
CA LYS A 47 -5.39 -1.60 9.19
C LYS A 47 -4.16 -2.42 9.56
N GLU A 48 -3.66 -3.28 8.67
CA GLU A 48 -2.38 -3.98 8.90
C GLU A 48 -1.17 -3.09 8.58
N ILE A 49 -1.34 -2.08 7.72
CA ILE A 49 -0.27 -1.19 7.25
C ILE A 49 -0.31 0.16 7.97
N ASP A 50 -1.50 0.77 8.01
CA ASP A 50 -1.84 2.00 8.73
C ASP A 50 -1.74 1.74 10.24
N LYS A 51 -0.62 2.18 10.82
CA LYS A 51 -0.28 1.91 12.23
C LYS A 51 -0.84 2.96 13.15
N ASP A 52 -0.92 4.20 12.69
CA ASP A 52 -1.46 5.29 13.50
C ASP A 52 -3.01 5.34 13.45
N GLY A 53 -3.61 4.66 12.48
CA GLY A 53 -5.06 4.54 12.30
C GLY A 53 -5.69 5.81 11.76
N ASP A 54 -4.94 6.66 11.07
CA ASP A 54 -5.43 7.94 10.54
C ASP A 54 -6.26 7.78 9.25
N GLY A 55 -6.26 6.58 8.65
CA GLY A 55 -6.98 6.29 7.41
C GLY A 55 -6.18 6.62 6.15
N TYR A 56 -4.87 6.80 6.28
CA TYR A 56 -3.90 6.99 5.21
C TYR A 56 -2.70 6.06 5.43
N ILE A 57 -1.99 5.74 4.34
CA ILE A 57 -0.72 5.00 4.43
C ILE A 57 0.38 5.92 3.94
N THR A 58 1.31 6.25 4.83
CA THR A 58 2.49 7.05 4.51
C THR A 58 3.60 6.17 3.92
N LEU A 59 4.57 6.77 3.22
CA LEU A 59 5.74 6.04 2.71
C LEU A 59 6.52 5.36 3.85
N GLU A 60 6.56 5.97 5.03
CA GLU A 60 7.27 5.42 6.19
C GLU A 60 6.58 4.17 6.74
N GLU A 61 5.25 4.20 6.90
CA GLU A 61 4.47 3.02 7.30
C GLU A 61 4.56 1.90 6.28
N LEU A 62 4.55 2.25 5.00
CA LEU A 62 4.69 1.29 3.92
C LEU A 62 6.06 0.58 3.94
N ILE A 63 7.14 1.32 4.21
CA ILE A 63 8.49 0.76 4.38
C ILE A 63 8.56 -0.10 5.63
N GLU A 64 8.02 0.38 6.75
CA GLU A 64 8.04 -0.35 8.02
C GLU A 64 7.23 -1.65 7.92
N PHE A 65 6.08 -1.61 7.24
CA PHE A 65 5.30 -2.79 6.92
C PHE A 65 6.07 -3.73 5.98
N HIS A 66 6.75 -3.22 4.95
CA HIS A 66 7.56 -4.06 4.05
C HIS A 66 8.70 -4.77 4.79
N THR A 67 9.36 -4.08 5.73
CA THR A 67 10.41 -4.67 6.57
C THR A 67 9.85 -5.75 7.51
N ALA A 68 8.63 -5.58 8.03
CA ALA A 68 7.98 -6.58 8.88
C ALA A 68 7.34 -7.75 8.09
N ASN A 69 6.74 -7.46 6.94
CA ASN A 69 5.94 -8.36 6.12
C ASN A 69 6.10 -8.04 4.61
N PRO A 70 7.14 -8.60 3.95
CA PRO A 70 7.43 -8.30 2.54
C PRO A 70 6.46 -8.96 1.54
N SER A 71 5.45 -9.69 2.00
CA SER A 71 4.55 -10.48 1.14
C SER A 71 3.68 -9.60 0.25
N LEU A 72 3.00 -8.60 0.82
CA LEU A 72 2.05 -7.76 0.07
C LEU A 72 2.72 -7.03 -1.09
N MET A 73 3.89 -6.45 -0.84
CA MET A 73 4.67 -5.76 -1.87
C MET A 73 5.09 -6.67 -3.00
N ARG A 74 5.48 -7.91 -2.69
CA ARG A 74 5.82 -8.88 -3.72
C ARG A 74 4.63 -9.22 -4.60
N ASP A 75 3.43 -9.36 -4.03
CA ASP A 75 2.23 -9.65 -4.81
C ASP A 75 1.84 -8.46 -5.70
N VAL A 76 1.99 -7.24 -5.19
CA VAL A 76 1.81 -6.00 -5.96
C VAL A 76 2.82 -5.89 -7.10
N LEU A 77 4.11 -6.01 -6.80
CA LEU A 77 5.20 -5.88 -7.78
C LEU A 77 5.17 -6.97 -8.85
N LYS A 78 4.64 -8.16 -8.56
CA LYS A 78 4.43 -9.22 -9.57
C LYS A 78 3.32 -8.90 -10.57
N LYS A 79 2.42 -7.96 -10.23
CA LYS A 79 1.28 -7.55 -11.05
C LYS A 79 1.54 -6.23 -11.80
N LEU A 80 2.64 -5.55 -11.48
CA LEU A 80 3.15 -4.37 -12.19
C LEU A 80 4.16 -4.80 -13.27
#